data_AF-P73393-F1
#
_entry.id   AF-P73393-F1
#
_cell.length_a   1.000
_cell.length_b   1.000
_cell.length_c   1.000
_cell.angle_alpha   90.00
_cell.angle_beta   90.00
_cell.angle_gamma   90.00
#
_symmetry.space_group_name_H-M   'P 1'
#
loop_
_entity.id
_entity.type
_entity.pdbx_description
1 polymer ?
#
loop_
_entity_poly.entity_id
_entity_poly.type
_entity_poly.pdbx_seq_one_letter_code
_entity_poly.pdbx_strand_id
1 'polypeptide(L)'
;MTTLTPKATLPPSTHPFADVIHRLEAGGSMLPDTPENLMQIIGIYKAYAVPMDFYWRDLLYIAERVFLNPLRFFKYFLPQEYLDLANHYAGETADLRIWRGEASAHPELLEFMEKGNTTKMPKLFHHLWHDRINMEFAEACMQAMLWHGRDMGMGKFDTYLDSDEYKANADKAIRAYFKGNPPMLALYKLFPDLFLEQVRELSYYSNLGLFWEVMAPVFFEMSDIYDEGGFKGVPDAMNFLVNGIFAIAGRPIYHHVYIDGECLEIIPKSKGFTWLYEAALPYVEAVFYRTAPFRGTKSYNAQAKQVPEEQKDFHYGILYADVFPVGTAGIPPTLLMDDMLHFLPPYLIEYYQKHCRGEDDMLVQLGITFQRSMYNVTSAVIQALRTALLYPLDDPNPRHLAKNRQFFEAQIDRFLRPEARLKDIQSDSYR
;
A
#
# COMPACT_ATOMS: atom_id res chain seq x y z
N MET A 1 42.77 -17.48 22.74
CA MET A 1 41.70 -17.72 21.75
C MET A 1 41.73 -16.56 20.77
N THR A 2 42.15 -16.81 19.55
CA THR A 2 42.22 -15.82 18.47
C THR A 2 40.79 -15.59 17.99
N THR A 3 40.24 -14.41 18.22
CA THR A 3 38.97 -13.97 17.65
C THR A 3 39.15 -13.87 16.14
N LEU A 4 38.70 -14.90 15.42
CA LEU A 4 38.56 -14.86 13.96
C LEU A 4 37.51 -13.80 13.63
N THR A 5 37.97 -12.62 13.23
CA THR A 5 37.12 -11.64 12.54
C THR A 5 36.59 -12.32 11.28
N PRO A 6 35.26 -12.41 11.05
CA PRO A 6 34.75 -13.05 9.85
C PRO A 6 35.32 -12.32 8.63
N LYS A 7 36.10 -13.05 7.83
CA LYS A 7 36.66 -12.53 6.59
C LYS A 7 35.49 -12.29 5.64
N ALA A 8 35.26 -11.04 5.24
CA ALA A 8 34.22 -10.71 4.28
C ALA A 8 34.38 -11.59 3.02
N THR A 9 33.32 -12.35 2.67
CA THR A 9 33.35 -13.35 1.59
C THR A 9 33.48 -12.69 0.20
N LEU A 10 33.07 -11.43 0.08
CA LEU A 10 33.19 -10.60 -1.11
C LEU A 10 34.00 -9.32 -0.80
N PRO A 11 34.68 -8.72 -1.79
CA PRO A 11 35.26 -7.38 -1.63
C PRO A 11 34.17 -6.33 -1.31
N PRO A 12 34.50 -5.14 -0.81
CA PRO A 12 33.52 -4.04 -0.68
C PRO A 12 32.82 -3.74 -2.01
N SER A 13 31.55 -3.33 -1.96
CA SER A 13 30.82 -2.89 -3.15
C SER A 13 31.37 -1.53 -3.59
N THR A 14 31.46 -1.30 -4.90
CA THR A 14 31.85 -0.01 -5.49
C THR A 14 30.64 0.87 -5.80
N HIS A 15 29.43 0.42 -5.45
CA HIS A 15 28.19 1.14 -5.69
C HIS A 15 28.15 2.46 -4.88
N PRO A 16 27.59 3.58 -5.40
CA PRO A 16 27.48 4.84 -4.67
C PRO A 16 26.75 4.72 -3.32
N PHE A 17 25.84 3.75 -3.20
CA PHE A 17 25.13 3.39 -1.98
C PHE A 17 25.69 2.10 -1.34
N ALA A 18 27.01 1.91 -1.30
CA ALA A 18 27.64 0.69 -0.79
C ALA A 18 27.17 0.31 0.64
N ASP A 19 27.01 1.29 1.53
CA ASP A 19 26.56 1.05 2.91
C ASP A 19 25.13 0.47 2.97
N VAL A 20 24.25 0.90 2.06
CA VAL A 20 22.89 0.34 1.91
C VAL A 20 22.98 -1.10 1.43
N ILE A 21 23.81 -1.38 0.42
CA ILE A 21 24.02 -2.72 -0.12
C ILE A 21 24.53 -3.66 0.98
N HIS A 22 25.52 -3.23 1.78
CA HIS A 22 26.06 -4.05 2.87
C HIS A 22 25.01 -4.34 3.95
N ARG A 23 24.12 -3.40 4.26
CA ARG A 23 22.98 -3.67 5.17
C ARG A 23 22.02 -4.70 4.58
N LEU A 24 21.68 -4.61 3.30
CA LEU A 24 20.81 -5.60 2.64
C LEU A 24 21.45 -6.99 2.59
N GLU A 25 22.76 -7.07 2.31
CA GLU A 25 23.53 -8.32 2.34
C GLU A 25 23.59 -8.94 3.74
N ALA A 26 23.53 -8.12 4.79
CA ALA A 26 23.43 -8.57 6.18
C ALA A 26 21.99 -8.92 6.61
N GLY A 27 21.01 -8.86 5.70
CA GLY A 27 19.60 -9.16 6.01
C GLY A 27 18.86 -8.00 6.68
N GLY A 28 19.41 -6.80 6.60
CA GLY A 28 18.82 -5.57 7.12
C GLY A 28 18.02 -4.79 6.07
N SER A 29 17.71 -3.55 6.44
CA SER A 29 16.88 -2.61 5.69
C SER A 29 17.72 -1.56 4.95
N MET A 30 17.08 -0.85 4.01
CA MET A 30 17.64 0.37 3.42
C MET A 30 17.83 1.49 4.46
N LEU A 31 17.13 1.43 5.59
CA LEU A 31 17.30 2.37 6.71
C LEU A 31 18.43 1.93 7.67
N PRO A 32 19.08 2.89 8.34
CA PRO A 32 19.92 2.61 9.50
C PRO A 32 19.13 1.92 10.63
N ASP A 33 19.74 0.94 11.28
CA ASP A 33 19.17 0.26 12.45
C ASP A 33 19.41 1.07 13.72
N THR A 34 18.49 1.98 14.03
CA THR A 34 18.51 2.79 15.25
C THR A 34 17.19 2.62 16.00
N PRO A 35 17.19 2.73 17.35
CA PRO A 35 15.96 2.71 18.13
C PRO A 35 14.96 3.79 17.69
N GLU A 36 15.48 4.94 17.25
CA GLU A 36 14.68 6.04 16.75
C GLU A 36 13.98 5.72 15.42
N ASN A 37 14.69 5.11 14.47
CA ASN A 37 14.05 4.64 13.23
C ASN A 37 13.04 3.53 13.53
N LEU A 38 13.33 2.60 14.44
CA LEU A 38 12.38 1.55 14.81
C LEU A 38 11.08 2.14 15.39
N MET A 39 11.19 3.07 16.35
CA MET A 39 10.04 3.75 16.95
C MET A 39 9.20 4.49 15.89
N GLN A 40 9.85 5.25 15.00
CA GLN A 40 9.17 5.95 13.90
C GLN A 40 8.46 4.96 12.96
N ILE A 41 9.13 3.87 12.61
CA ILE A 41 8.59 2.85 11.71
C ILE A 41 7.35 2.19 12.27
N ILE A 42 7.42 1.72 13.52
CA ILE A 42 6.27 1.06 14.13
C ILE A 42 5.15 2.05 14.44
N GLY A 43 5.49 3.23 14.92
CA GLY A 43 4.50 4.26 15.23
C GLY A 43 3.67 4.67 14.02
N ILE A 44 4.30 4.79 12.84
CA ILE A 44 3.55 5.09 11.62
C ILE A 44 2.79 3.88 11.08
N TYR A 45 3.29 2.65 11.26
CA TYR A 45 2.50 1.45 10.91
C TYR A 45 1.21 1.40 11.72
N LYS A 46 1.25 1.71 13.02
CA LYS A 46 0.04 1.81 13.85
C LYS A 46 -0.92 2.89 13.35
N ALA A 47 -0.41 4.10 13.12
CA ALA A 47 -1.23 5.22 12.66
C ALA A 47 -1.81 5.01 11.26
N TYR A 48 -1.12 4.27 10.40
CA TYR A 48 -1.57 3.95 9.05
C TYR A 48 -2.54 2.77 9.00
N ALA A 49 -2.40 1.79 9.91
CA ALA A 49 -3.24 0.60 9.93
C ALA A 49 -4.72 0.93 10.17
N VAL A 50 -5.02 1.95 10.97
CA VAL A 50 -6.40 2.36 11.28
C VAL A 50 -7.16 2.90 10.04
N PRO A 51 -6.67 3.91 9.30
CA PRO A 51 -7.32 4.33 8.06
C PRO A 51 -7.23 3.25 6.97
N MET A 52 -6.17 2.44 6.94
CA MET A 52 -6.09 1.28 6.03
C MET A 52 -7.21 0.26 6.29
N ASP A 53 -7.57 0.03 7.55
CA ASP A 53 -8.70 -0.83 7.93
C ASP A 53 -10.03 -0.29 7.38
N PHE A 54 -10.21 1.03 7.33
CA PHE A 54 -11.34 1.63 6.62
C PHE A 54 -11.23 1.44 5.10
N TYR A 55 -10.06 1.73 4.54
CA TYR A 55 -9.85 1.73 3.09
C TYR A 55 -10.14 0.37 2.47
N TRP A 56 -9.65 -0.73 3.04
CA TRP A 56 -9.88 -2.03 2.41
C TRP A 56 -11.37 -2.40 2.42
N ARG A 57 -12.09 -2.08 3.50
CA ARG A 57 -13.53 -2.33 3.62
C ARG A 57 -14.32 -1.53 2.60
N ASP A 58 -14.00 -0.24 2.45
CA ASP A 58 -14.72 0.65 1.54
C ASP A 58 -14.36 0.37 0.07
N LEU A 59 -13.11 0.01 -0.24
CA LEU A 59 -12.72 -0.46 -1.57
C LEU A 59 -13.51 -1.72 -1.98
N LEU A 60 -13.63 -2.70 -1.08
CA LEU A 60 -14.44 -3.89 -1.33
C LEU A 60 -15.93 -3.52 -1.45
N TYR A 61 -16.48 -2.70 -0.56
CA TYR A 61 -17.85 -2.22 -0.64
C TYR A 61 -18.15 -1.55 -2.00
N ILE A 62 -17.25 -0.71 -2.50
CA ILE A 62 -17.39 -0.04 -3.79
C ILE A 62 -17.43 -1.06 -4.92
N ALA A 63 -16.50 -2.01 -4.95
CA ALA A 63 -16.44 -3.05 -5.97
C ALA A 63 -17.69 -3.96 -5.94
N GLU A 64 -18.07 -4.39 -4.74
CA GLU A 64 -19.02 -5.46 -4.51
C GLU A 64 -20.49 -5.01 -4.51
N ARG A 65 -20.77 -3.80 -4.01
CA ARG A 65 -22.14 -3.32 -3.74
C ARG A 65 -22.50 -2.05 -4.49
N VAL A 66 -21.59 -1.08 -4.52
CA VAL A 66 -21.84 0.17 -5.28
C VAL A 66 -21.81 -0.14 -6.77
N PHE A 67 -20.81 -0.91 -7.22
CA PHE A 67 -20.66 -1.40 -8.58
C PHE A 67 -20.92 -0.29 -9.63
N LEU A 68 -21.84 -0.50 -10.57
CA LEU A 68 -22.12 0.43 -11.67
C LEU A 68 -23.22 1.44 -11.35
N ASN A 69 -23.42 1.79 -10.08
CA ASN A 69 -24.35 2.85 -9.71
C ASN A 69 -23.99 4.14 -10.48
N PRO A 70 -24.89 4.69 -11.33
CA PRO A 70 -24.57 5.87 -12.13
C PRO A 70 -24.34 7.13 -11.29
N LEU A 71 -24.94 7.18 -10.08
CA LEU A 71 -24.87 8.30 -9.17
C LEU A 71 -24.34 7.82 -7.81
N ARG A 72 -23.01 7.71 -7.72
CA ARG A 72 -22.27 7.22 -6.55
C ARG A 72 -22.16 8.26 -5.42
N PHE A 73 -23.24 8.99 -5.11
CA PHE A 73 -23.21 10.09 -4.13
C PHE A 73 -22.72 9.66 -2.73
N PHE A 74 -23.00 8.40 -2.35
CA PHE A 74 -22.72 7.86 -1.03
C PHE A 74 -21.69 6.73 -1.05
N LYS A 75 -20.80 6.69 -2.07
CA LYS A 75 -19.86 5.56 -2.20
C LYS A 75 -18.93 5.35 -1.00
N TYR A 76 -18.67 6.38 -0.21
CA TYR A 76 -17.85 6.31 1.01
C TYR A 76 -18.68 6.09 2.29
N PHE A 77 -19.99 5.85 2.17
CA PHE A 77 -20.86 5.64 3.32
C PHE A 77 -20.82 4.16 3.69
N LEU A 78 -19.71 3.72 4.26
CA LEU A 78 -19.48 2.32 4.58
C LEU A 78 -20.63 1.75 5.46
N PRO A 79 -21.35 0.71 5.01
CA PRO A 79 -22.42 0.11 5.81
C PRO A 79 -21.90 -0.57 7.07
N GLN A 80 -22.76 -0.73 8.08
CA GLN A 80 -22.39 -1.43 9.32
C GLN A 80 -21.92 -2.87 9.04
N GLU A 81 -22.56 -3.56 8.10
CA GLU A 81 -22.15 -4.91 7.68
C GLU A 81 -20.69 -5.00 7.16
N TYR A 82 -20.15 -3.92 6.59
CA TYR A 82 -18.74 -3.87 6.16
C TYR A 82 -17.78 -3.44 7.28
N LEU A 83 -18.26 -2.71 8.30
CA LEU A 83 -17.50 -2.48 9.54
C LEU A 83 -17.41 -3.76 10.38
N ASP A 84 -18.48 -4.55 10.39
CA ASP A 84 -18.55 -5.83 11.10
C ASP A 84 -17.97 -6.99 10.29
N LEU A 85 -17.65 -6.77 9.01
CA LEU A 85 -17.06 -7.78 8.14
C LEU A 85 -15.78 -8.31 8.77
N ALA A 86 -15.75 -9.60 9.08
CA ALA A 86 -14.58 -10.23 9.66
C ALA A 86 -13.41 -10.20 8.66
N ASN A 87 -12.29 -9.61 9.07
CA ASN A 87 -11.04 -9.68 8.32
C ASN A 87 -10.53 -11.13 8.34
N HIS A 88 -10.18 -11.68 7.19
CA HIS A 88 -9.73 -13.08 7.08
C HIS A 88 -8.41 -13.39 7.80
N TYR A 89 -7.70 -12.36 8.29
CA TYR A 89 -6.37 -12.46 8.89
C TYR A 89 -6.30 -11.93 10.33
N ALA A 90 -7.45 -11.62 10.95
CA ALA A 90 -7.53 -11.12 12.32
C ALA A 90 -8.63 -11.82 13.14
N GLY A 91 -8.42 -11.90 14.46
CA GLY A 91 -9.34 -12.55 15.38
C GLY A 91 -9.29 -14.07 15.41
N GLU A 92 -10.09 -14.66 16.29
CA GLU A 92 -10.08 -16.10 16.59
C GLU A 92 -10.56 -16.98 15.43
N THR A 93 -11.38 -16.43 14.52
CA THR A 93 -11.96 -17.15 13.38
C THR A 93 -11.23 -16.91 12.06
N ALA A 94 -10.03 -16.30 12.10
CA ALA A 94 -9.25 -16.01 10.91
C ALA A 94 -8.84 -17.28 10.15
N ASP A 95 -8.81 -17.19 8.81
CA ASP A 95 -8.27 -18.24 7.94
C ASP A 95 -6.78 -18.48 8.22
N LEU A 96 -6.05 -17.38 8.42
CA LEU A 96 -4.66 -17.35 8.85
C LEU A 96 -4.52 -16.18 9.82
N ARG A 97 -4.49 -16.46 11.11
CA ARG A 97 -4.40 -15.42 12.14
C ARG A 97 -3.01 -14.76 12.12
N ILE A 98 -2.96 -13.54 11.60
CA ILE A 98 -1.79 -12.65 11.67
C ILE A 98 -1.93 -11.76 12.90
N TRP A 99 -3.03 -11.02 13.00
CA TRP A 99 -3.27 -10.14 14.14
C TRP A 99 -4.10 -10.82 15.22
N ARG A 100 -3.65 -10.66 16.47
CA ARG A 100 -4.30 -11.27 17.64
C ARG A 100 -5.53 -10.51 18.12
N GLY A 101 -5.76 -9.29 17.63
CA GLY A 101 -6.91 -8.45 18.00
C GLY A 101 -8.25 -8.87 17.39
N GLU A 102 -9.15 -7.91 17.21
CA GLU A 102 -10.53 -8.15 16.77
C GLU A 102 -10.63 -8.47 15.27
N ALA A 103 -11.63 -9.25 14.87
CA ALA A 103 -11.88 -9.54 13.44
C ALA A 103 -12.65 -8.41 12.73
N SER A 104 -13.46 -7.66 13.49
CA SER A 104 -14.20 -6.48 13.00
C SER A 104 -13.28 -5.27 12.81
N ALA A 105 -13.85 -4.13 12.41
CA ALA A 105 -13.12 -2.88 12.33
C ALA A 105 -12.43 -2.54 13.65
N HIS A 106 -11.23 -1.97 13.58
CA HIS A 106 -10.41 -1.63 14.73
C HIS A 106 -11.16 -0.67 15.68
N PRO A 107 -11.05 -0.81 17.02
CA PRO A 107 -11.78 0.04 17.96
C PRO A 107 -11.58 1.55 17.76
N GLU A 108 -10.35 1.99 17.49
CA GLU A 108 -10.08 3.42 17.17
C GLU A 108 -10.78 3.88 15.88
N LEU A 109 -10.92 3.01 14.88
CA LEU A 109 -11.68 3.33 13.68
C LEU A 109 -13.16 3.48 14.02
N LEU A 110 -13.72 2.56 14.80
CA LEU A 110 -15.12 2.62 15.22
C LEU A 110 -15.42 3.89 16.02
N GLU A 111 -14.53 4.28 16.94
CA GLU A 111 -14.64 5.53 17.69
C GLU A 111 -14.61 6.75 16.77
N PHE A 112 -13.67 6.78 15.82
CA PHE A 112 -13.60 7.85 14.83
C PHE A 112 -14.86 7.92 13.95
N MET A 113 -15.39 6.77 13.50
CA MET A 113 -16.61 6.73 12.68
C MET A 113 -17.85 7.23 13.45
N GLU A 114 -17.86 7.12 14.77
CA GLU A 114 -18.92 7.66 15.63
C GLU A 114 -18.78 9.17 15.86
N LYS A 115 -17.57 9.64 16.19
CA LYS A 115 -17.33 11.00 16.70
C LYS A 115 -16.70 11.97 15.71
N GLY A 116 -16.04 11.46 14.68
CA GLY A 116 -15.08 12.23 13.88
C GLY A 116 -13.98 12.82 14.77
N ASN A 117 -13.35 13.88 14.27
CA ASN A 117 -12.44 14.78 14.97
C ASN A 117 -13.16 15.74 15.91
N THR A 118 -14.46 15.90 15.74
CA THR A 118 -15.25 16.90 16.48
C THR A 118 -16.11 16.25 17.55
N THR A 119 -17.39 16.02 17.26
CA THR A 119 -18.37 15.46 18.18
C THR A 119 -19.29 14.50 17.44
N LYS A 120 -19.99 13.66 18.20
CA LYS A 120 -20.91 12.68 17.65
C LYS A 120 -21.99 13.36 16.81
N MET A 121 -22.01 13.04 15.51
CA MET A 121 -22.98 13.55 14.54
C MET A 121 -23.38 12.45 13.56
N PRO A 122 -24.53 12.59 12.87
CA PRO A 122 -24.88 11.70 11.77
C PRO A 122 -23.80 11.69 10.68
N LYS A 123 -23.52 10.50 10.12
CA LYS A 123 -22.52 10.29 9.06
C LYS A 123 -22.59 11.33 7.93
N LEU A 124 -23.79 11.72 7.49
CA LEU A 124 -23.93 12.73 6.45
C LEU A 124 -23.24 14.06 6.81
N PHE A 125 -23.37 14.54 8.04
CA PHE A 125 -22.77 15.81 8.46
C PHE A 125 -21.25 15.69 8.61
N HIS A 126 -20.77 14.55 9.14
CA HIS A 126 -19.35 14.21 9.15
C HIS A 126 -18.75 14.33 7.75
N HIS A 127 -19.37 13.71 6.75
CA HIS A 127 -18.89 13.81 5.36
C HIS A 127 -19.00 15.22 4.76
N LEU A 128 -20.09 15.96 5.01
CA LEU A 128 -20.28 17.32 4.48
C LEU A 128 -19.30 18.33 5.07
N TRP A 129 -18.86 18.11 6.31
CA TRP A 129 -17.92 19.00 7.00
C TRP A 129 -16.46 18.56 6.88
N HIS A 130 -16.19 17.56 6.04
CA HIS A 130 -14.86 16.95 5.87
C HIS A 130 -14.30 16.35 7.18
N ASP A 131 -15.18 15.95 8.09
CA ASP A 131 -14.83 15.25 9.33
C ASP A 131 -14.91 13.73 9.11
N ARG A 132 -13.99 13.19 8.31
CA ARG A 132 -14.02 11.80 7.85
C ARG A 132 -12.66 11.29 7.41
N ILE A 133 -12.57 9.98 7.17
CA ILE A 133 -11.46 9.35 6.48
C ILE A 133 -11.42 9.82 5.00
N ASN A 134 -10.23 10.23 4.54
CA ASN A 134 -9.94 10.71 3.19
C ASN A 134 -9.77 9.57 2.17
N MET A 135 -10.86 8.84 1.93
CA MET A 135 -10.93 7.71 1.01
C MET A 135 -10.43 7.99 -0.43
N GLU A 136 -10.40 9.25 -0.84
CA GLU A 136 -9.81 9.68 -2.11
C GLU A 136 -8.34 9.27 -2.28
N PHE A 137 -7.59 9.17 -1.18
CA PHE A 137 -6.23 8.66 -1.23
C PHE A 137 -6.19 7.19 -1.69
N ALA A 138 -7.08 6.36 -1.15
CA ALA A 138 -7.24 4.96 -1.54
C ALA A 138 -7.59 4.82 -3.03
N GLU A 139 -8.53 5.63 -3.51
CA GLU A 139 -8.88 5.64 -4.94
C GLU A 139 -7.72 6.13 -5.81
N ALA A 140 -6.94 7.11 -5.37
CA ALA A 140 -5.76 7.56 -6.11
C ALA A 140 -4.70 6.46 -6.25
N CYS A 141 -4.49 5.65 -5.20
CA CYS A 141 -3.63 4.45 -5.26
C CYS A 141 -4.19 3.41 -6.24
N MET A 142 -5.49 3.13 -6.17
CA MET A 142 -6.16 2.18 -7.09
C MET A 142 -6.05 2.66 -8.54
N GLN A 143 -6.29 3.95 -8.80
CA GLN A 143 -6.16 4.56 -10.12
C GLN A 143 -4.73 4.49 -10.65
N ALA A 144 -3.73 4.67 -9.78
CA ALA A 144 -2.33 4.49 -10.16
C ALA A 144 -2.04 3.04 -10.57
N MET A 145 -2.57 2.05 -9.84
CA MET A 145 -2.44 0.63 -10.20
C MET A 145 -3.14 0.32 -11.53
N LEU A 146 -4.36 0.80 -11.74
CA LEU A 146 -5.10 0.63 -12.99
C LEU A 146 -4.35 1.24 -14.17
N TRP A 147 -3.86 2.47 -14.01
CA TRP A 147 -3.20 3.20 -15.09
C TRP A 147 -1.85 2.60 -15.49
N HIS A 148 -1.10 2.08 -14.52
CA HIS A 148 0.19 1.43 -14.74
C HIS A 148 0.09 -0.07 -15.08
N GLY A 149 -1.05 -0.71 -14.81
CA GLY A 149 -1.29 -2.16 -14.94
C GLY A 149 -0.66 -2.79 -16.17
N ARG A 150 -0.97 -2.21 -17.34
CA ARG A 150 -0.54 -2.68 -18.66
C ARG A 150 0.97 -2.60 -18.91
N ASP A 151 1.67 -1.64 -18.30
CA ASP A 151 3.09 -1.35 -18.54
C ASP A 151 4.04 -1.93 -17.47
N MET A 152 3.50 -2.52 -16.41
CA MET A 152 4.35 -3.10 -15.36
C MET A 152 4.99 -4.43 -15.79
N GLY A 153 4.36 -5.18 -16.70
CA GLY A 153 4.82 -6.52 -17.08
C GLY A 153 4.84 -7.51 -15.90
N MET A 154 4.06 -7.24 -14.86
CA MET A 154 3.98 -8.03 -13.62
C MET A 154 2.60 -8.67 -13.48
N GLY A 155 2.57 -9.92 -12.99
CA GLY A 155 1.34 -10.67 -12.77
C GLY A 155 0.59 -11.00 -14.07
N LYS A 156 -0.59 -11.60 -13.93
CA LYS A 156 -1.49 -11.92 -15.05
C LYS A 156 -2.86 -11.22 -14.97
N PHE A 157 -3.06 -10.42 -13.92
CA PHE A 157 -4.32 -9.79 -13.59
C PHE A 157 -4.80 -8.86 -14.69
N ASP A 158 -3.99 -7.87 -15.08
CA ASP A 158 -4.36 -6.86 -16.08
C ASP A 158 -4.66 -7.49 -17.45
N THR A 159 -3.77 -8.36 -17.94
CA THR A 159 -3.98 -9.09 -19.21
C THR A 159 -5.27 -9.91 -19.22
N TYR A 160 -5.71 -10.43 -18.07
CA TYR A 160 -6.97 -11.15 -17.99
C TYR A 160 -8.19 -10.25 -18.16
N LEU A 161 -8.11 -8.98 -17.77
CA LEU A 161 -9.20 -8.01 -17.93
C LEU A 161 -9.52 -7.69 -19.40
N ASP A 162 -8.62 -8.08 -20.33
CA ASP A 162 -8.84 -8.01 -21.78
C ASP A 162 -9.42 -9.29 -22.39
N SER A 163 -9.50 -10.38 -21.62
CA SER A 163 -9.95 -11.69 -22.10
C SER A 163 -11.45 -11.76 -22.38
N ASP A 164 -11.84 -12.65 -23.30
CA ASP A 164 -13.25 -12.91 -23.60
C ASP A 164 -13.99 -13.52 -22.40
N GLU A 165 -13.29 -14.27 -21.56
CA GLU A 165 -13.81 -14.84 -20.32
C GLU A 165 -14.26 -13.72 -19.35
N TYR A 166 -13.37 -12.75 -19.10
CA TYR A 166 -13.67 -11.60 -18.26
C TYR A 166 -14.81 -10.76 -18.84
N LYS A 167 -14.78 -10.46 -20.14
CA LYS A 167 -15.85 -9.72 -20.83
C LYS A 167 -17.20 -10.42 -20.70
N ALA A 168 -17.25 -11.74 -20.82
CA ALA A 168 -18.47 -12.51 -20.65
C ALA A 168 -18.99 -12.48 -19.21
N ASN A 169 -18.11 -12.53 -18.21
CA ASN A 169 -18.50 -12.42 -16.80
C ASN A 169 -19.00 -11.00 -16.46
N ALA A 170 -18.30 -9.98 -16.95
CA ALA A 170 -18.70 -8.58 -16.82
C ALA A 170 -20.06 -8.32 -17.50
N ASP A 171 -20.30 -8.84 -18.71
CA ASP A 171 -21.59 -8.68 -19.41
C ASP A 171 -22.76 -9.25 -18.58
N LYS A 172 -22.57 -10.44 -17.98
CA LYS A 172 -23.58 -11.03 -17.07
C LYS A 172 -23.86 -10.11 -15.89
N ALA A 173 -22.81 -9.61 -15.23
CA ALA A 173 -22.93 -8.71 -14.09
C ALA A 173 -23.61 -7.37 -14.44
N ILE A 174 -23.22 -6.74 -15.55
CA ILE A 174 -23.80 -5.48 -16.04
C ILE A 174 -25.30 -5.66 -16.33
N ARG A 175 -25.67 -6.74 -17.02
CA ARG A 175 -27.08 -7.04 -17.36
C ARG A 175 -27.91 -7.34 -16.12
N ALA A 176 -27.36 -8.08 -15.17
CA ALA A 176 -28.00 -8.35 -13.89
C ALA A 176 -28.25 -7.04 -13.13
N TYR A 177 -27.22 -6.20 -13.01
CA TYR A 177 -27.29 -4.92 -12.28
C TYR A 177 -28.33 -3.96 -12.86
N PHE A 178 -28.38 -3.82 -14.19
CA PHE A 178 -29.33 -2.91 -14.85
C PHE A 178 -30.64 -3.57 -15.26
N LYS A 179 -30.94 -4.81 -14.82
CA LYS A 179 -32.17 -5.54 -15.20
C LYS A 179 -33.45 -4.73 -14.98
N GLY A 180 -33.50 -3.93 -13.91
CA GLY A 180 -34.62 -3.04 -13.58
C GLY A 180 -34.55 -1.63 -14.19
N ASN A 181 -33.51 -1.31 -14.97
CA ASN A 181 -33.24 0.03 -15.50
C ASN A 181 -33.05 0.00 -17.04
N PRO A 182 -34.15 0.00 -17.82
CA PRO A 182 -34.10 -0.09 -19.28
C PRO A 182 -33.27 1.01 -19.97
N PRO A 183 -33.30 2.29 -19.54
CA PRO A 183 -32.40 3.31 -20.09
C PRO A 183 -30.92 2.95 -19.97
N MET A 184 -30.48 2.43 -18.81
CA MET A 184 -29.08 2.03 -18.62
C MET A 184 -28.71 0.79 -19.44
N LEU A 185 -29.62 -0.18 -19.59
CA LEU A 185 -29.40 -1.31 -20.50
C LEU A 185 -29.29 -0.88 -21.96
N ALA A 186 -30.09 0.10 -22.39
CA ALA A 186 -30.00 0.67 -23.72
C ALA A 186 -28.65 1.39 -23.92
N LEU A 187 -28.22 2.16 -22.92
CA LEU A 187 -26.91 2.83 -22.94
C LEU A 187 -25.76 1.81 -23.02
N TYR A 188 -25.82 0.74 -22.23
CA TYR A 188 -24.84 -0.35 -22.29
C TYR A 188 -24.83 -1.04 -23.66
N LYS A 189 -26.00 -1.28 -24.26
CA LYS A 189 -26.07 -1.87 -25.60
C LYS A 189 -25.43 -0.99 -26.68
N LEU A 190 -25.55 0.34 -26.55
CA LEU A 190 -24.98 1.29 -27.50
C LEU A 190 -23.48 1.52 -27.28
N PHE A 191 -23.04 1.53 -26.02
CA PHE A 191 -21.66 1.82 -25.62
C PHE A 191 -21.16 0.78 -24.62
N PRO A 192 -20.95 -0.49 -25.04
CA PRO A 192 -20.59 -1.57 -24.13
C PRO A 192 -19.26 -1.31 -23.41
N ASP A 193 -18.28 -0.75 -24.13
CA ASP A 193 -16.94 -0.48 -23.59
C ASP A 193 -16.96 0.55 -22.45
N LEU A 194 -17.92 1.50 -22.44
CA LEU A 194 -18.07 2.47 -21.35
C LEU A 194 -18.23 1.77 -20.00
N PHE A 195 -19.06 0.74 -19.95
CA PHE A 195 -19.33 0.00 -18.71
C PHE A 195 -18.26 -1.05 -18.46
N LEU A 196 -17.72 -1.67 -19.51
CA LEU A 196 -16.64 -2.63 -19.36
C LEU A 196 -15.41 -1.97 -18.70
N GLU A 197 -15.03 -0.76 -19.10
CA GLU A 197 -13.93 -0.01 -18.47
C GLU A 197 -14.24 0.34 -17.01
N GLN A 198 -15.50 0.64 -16.66
CA GLN A 198 -15.88 0.82 -15.25
C GLN A 198 -15.78 -0.48 -14.45
N VAL A 199 -16.13 -1.64 -15.02
CA VAL A 199 -15.95 -2.94 -14.35
C VAL A 199 -14.47 -3.29 -14.18
N ARG A 200 -13.61 -2.89 -15.12
CA ARG A 200 -12.14 -2.99 -14.98
C ARG A 200 -11.64 -2.17 -13.80
N GLU A 201 -12.07 -0.91 -13.71
CA GLU A 201 -11.77 -0.05 -12.56
C GLU A 201 -12.19 -0.74 -11.25
N LEU A 202 -13.44 -1.21 -11.15
CA LEU A 202 -13.96 -1.92 -9.98
C LEU A 202 -13.19 -3.20 -9.63
N SER A 203 -12.60 -3.87 -10.62
CA SER A 203 -11.72 -5.02 -10.37
C SER A 203 -10.41 -4.61 -9.71
N TYR A 204 -9.90 -3.41 -10.02
CA TYR A 204 -8.76 -2.82 -9.30
C TYR A 204 -9.13 -2.32 -7.90
N TYR A 205 -10.37 -1.82 -7.67
CA TYR A 205 -10.87 -1.59 -6.30
C TYR A 205 -10.81 -2.88 -5.48
N SER A 206 -11.33 -3.98 -6.02
CA SER A 206 -11.30 -5.28 -5.33
C SER A 206 -9.87 -5.77 -5.10
N ASN A 207 -8.98 -5.65 -6.09
CA ASN A 207 -7.57 -6.01 -5.96
C ASN A 207 -6.87 -5.23 -4.83
N LEU A 208 -6.98 -3.91 -4.80
CA LEU A 208 -6.37 -3.08 -3.76
C LEU A 208 -7.03 -3.31 -2.39
N GLY A 209 -8.34 -3.54 -2.34
CA GLY A 209 -9.04 -3.92 -1.12
C GLY A 209 -8.47 -5.21 -0.52
N LEU A 210 -8.36 -6.27 -1.32
CA LEU A 210 -7.75 -7.54 -0.89
C LEU A 210 -6.26 -7.41 -0.55
N PHE A 211 -5.55 -6.46 -1.15
CA PHE A 211 -4.18 -6.14 -0.75
C PHE A 211 -4.13 -5.59 0.68
N TRP A 212 -4.92 -4.57 0.98
CA TRP A 212 -4.92 -3.91 2.28
C TRP A 212 -5.64 -4.68 3.38
N GLU A 213 -6.54 -5.60 3.04
CA GLU A 213 -7.11 -6.56 4.00
C GLU A 213 -6.01 -7.37 4.70
N VAL A 214 -4.91 -7.68 4.00
CA VAL A 214 -3.74 -8.35 4.58
C VAL A 214 -2.85 -7.38 5.35
N MET A 215 -2.56 -6.21 4.77
CA MET A 215 -1.55 -5.30 5.31
C MET A 215 -1.99 -4.62 6.62
N ALA A 216 -3.29 -4.35 6.81
CA ALA A 216 -3.77 -3.74 8.04
C ALA A 216 -3.50 -4.63 9.28
N PRO A 217 -3.90 -5.92 9.31
CA PRO A 217 -3.53 -6.86 10.38
C PRO A 217 -2.02 -7.00 10.59
N VAL A 218 -1.22 -7.03 9.51
CA VAL A 218 0.25 -7.08 9.62
C VAL A 218 0.77 -5.88 10.41
N PHE A 219 0.31 -4.66 10.08
CA PHE A 219 0.75 -3.45 10.77
C PHE A 219 0.21 -3.33 12.20
N PHE A 220 -1.01 -3.78 12.47
CA PHE A 220 -1.53 -3.84 13.84
C PHE A 220 -0.69 -4.79 14.71
N GLU A 221 -0.45 -6.02 14.25
CA GLU A 221 0.34 -7.00 15.00
C GLU A 221 1.78 -6.52 15.25
N MET A 222 2.39 -5.84 14.29
CA MET A 222 3.71 -5.24 14.50
C MET A 222 3.68 -4.14 15.59
N SER A 223 2.63 -3.33 15.65
CA SER A 223 2.48 -2.36 16.73
C SER A 223 2.39 -3.05 18.09
N ASP A 224 1.53 -4.07 18.20
CA ASP A 224 1.31 -4.79 19.46
C ASP A 224 2.61 -5.46 19.94
N ILE A 225 3.34 -6.12 19.03
CA ILE A 225 4.64 -6.74 19.35
C ILE A 225 5.65 -5.69 19.83
N TYR A 226 5.68 -4.50 19.23
CA TYR A 226 6.58 -3.44 19.67
C TYR A 226 6.23 -2.91 21.06
N ASP A 227 4.94 -2.70 21.32
CA ASP A 227 4.45 -2.24 22.62
C ASP A 227 4.71 -3.29 23.73
N GLU A 228 4.72 -4.58 23.36
CA GLU A 228 5.15 -5.71 24.20
C GLU A 228 6.69 -5.80 24.38
N GLY A 229 7.47 -4.97 23.69
CA GLY A 229 8.93 -4.95 23.72
C GLY A 229 9.60 -6.05 22.87
N GLY A 230 8.90 -6.57 21.87
CA GLY A 230 9.27 -7.77 21.12
C GLY A 230 10.29 -7.59 20.00
N PHE A 231 10.46 -6.37 19.45
CA PHE A 231 11.43 -6.13 18.37
C PHE A 231 12.79 -5.66 18.88
N LYS A 232 13.86 -6.32 18.43
CA LYS A 232 15.25 -5.98 18.80
C LYS A 232 15.84 -4.83 17.99
N GLY A 233 15.28 -4.52 16.83
CA GLY A 233 15.80 -3.55 15.85
C GLY A 233 15.00 -3.55 14.56
N VAL A 234 15.37 -2.66 13.64
CA VAL A 234 14.73 -2.54 12.32
C VAL A 234 14.80 -3.84 11.50
N PRO A 235 15.93 -4.60 11.47
CA PRO A 235 15.98 -5.89 10.77
C PRO A 235 14.97 -6.91 11.30
N ASP A 236 14.69 -6.90 12.61
CA ASP A 236 13.75 -7.83 13.24
C ASP A 236 12.30 -7.53 12.81
N ALA A 237 11.93 -6.23 12.86
CA ALA A 237 10.65 -5.76 12.33
C ALA A 237 10.50 -6.01 10.81
N MET A 238 11.57 -5.82 10.04
CA MET A 238 11.56 -6.13 8.60
C MET A 238 11.40 -7.64 8.35
N ASN A 239 12.04 -8.50 9.14
CA ASN A 239 11.88 -9.96 9.02
C ASN A 239 10.45 -10.40 9.32
N PHE A 240 9.76 -9.74 10.26
CA PHE A 240 8.33 -9.97 10.46
C PHE A 240 7.52 -9.69 9.19
N LEU A 241 7.78 -8.57 8.50
CA LEU A 241 7.15 -8.26 7.21
C LEU A 241 7.46 -9.31 6.13
N VAL A 242 8.72 -9.74 6.02
CA VAL A 242 9.13 -10.78 5.05
C VAL A 242 8.38 -12.09 5.31
N ASN A 243 8.32 -12.54 6.56
CA ASN A 243 7.60 -13.74 6.95
C ASN A 243 6.10 -13.61 6.68
N GLY A 244 5.53 -12.45 7.01
CA GLY A 244 4.15 -12.09 6.70
C GLY A 244 3.87 -12.26 5.21
N ILE A 245 4.65 -11.61 4.34
CA ILE A 245 4.54 -11.68 2.87
C ILE A 245 4.51 -13.14 2.39
N PHE A 246 5.44 -13.99 2.86
CA PHE A 246 5.47 -15.39 2.44
C PHE A 246 4.25 -16.19 2.93
N ALA A 247 3.75 -15.91 4.13
CA ALA A 247 2.61 -16.63 4.69
C ALA A 247 1.31 -16.38 3.90
N ILE A 248 1.16 -15.19 3.32
CA ILE A 248 -0.03 -14.77 2.58
C ILE A 248 0.16 -14.73 1.05
N ALA A 249 1.35 -15.04 0.55
CA ALA A 249 1.69 -14.92 -0.87
C ALA A 249 0.68 -15.62 -1.80
N GLY A 250 0.14 -16.76 -1.36
CA GLY A 250 -0.81 -17.58 -2.11
C GLY A 250 -2.30 -17.25 -1.89
N ARG A 251 -2.63 -16.20 -1.12
CA ARG A 251 -4.03 -15.83 -0.87
C ARG A 251 -4.69 -15.34 -2.17
N PRO A 252 -5.97 -15.69 -2.41
CA PRO A 252 -6.58 -15.45 -3.71
C PRO A 252 -6.90 -13.97 -3.93
N ILE A 253 -6.66 -13.49 -5.15
CA ILE A 253 -7.21 -12.22 -5.66
C ILE A 253 -8.39 -12.56 -6.57
N TYR A 254 -9.53 -11.91 -6.33
CA TYR A 254 -10.78 -12.16 -7.02
C TYR A 254 -11.61 -10.87 -7.08
N HIS A 255 -12.71 -10.91 -7.81
CA HIS A 255 -13.70 -9.84 -7.83
C HIS A 255 -15.08 -10.48 -7.92
N HIS A 256 -15.81 -10.42 -6.80
CA HIS A 256 -17.19 -10.85 -6.71
C HIS A 256 -18.07 -9.60 -6.62
N VAL A 257 -19.23 -9.62 -7.28
CA VAL A 257 -20.23 -8.56 -7.15
C VAL A 257 -21.51 -9.17 -6.62
N TYR A 258 -22.19 -8.47 -5.70
CA TYR A 258 -23.42 -8.95 -5.08
C TYR A 258 -24.61 -8.12 -5.53
N ILE A 259 -25.50 -8.72 -6.31
CA ILE A 259 -26.65 -8.06 -6.95
C ILE A 259 -27.91 -8.83 -6.57
N ASP A 260 -28.88 -8.16 -5.95
CA ASP A 260 -30.16 -8.77 -5.51
C ASP A 260 -29.98 -10.04 -4.66
N GLY A 261 -28.91 -10.12 -3.87
CA GLY A 261 -28.57 -11.27 -3.03
C GLY A 261 -27.83 -12.40 -3.75
N GLU A 262 -27.59 -12.29 -5.06
CA GLU A 262 -26.79 -13.23 -5.85
C GLU A 262 -25.33 -12.76 -5.94
N CYS A 263 -24.39 -13.70 -5.77
CA CYS A 263 -22.96 -13.45 -5.99
C CYS A 263 -22.61 -13.81 -7.44
N LEU A 264 -22.14 -12.83 -8.20
CA LEU A 264 -21.60 -13.03 -9.55
C LEU A 264 -20.08 -12.89 -9.52
N GLU A 265 -19.39 -13.94 -9.93
CA GLU A 265 -17.92 -13.95 -10.01
C GLU A 265 -17.45 -13.28 -11.31
N ILE A 266 -17.00 -12.02 -11.23
CA ILE A 266 -16.39 -11.32 -12.36
C ILE A 266 -15.00 -11.88 -12.62
N ILE A 267 -14.22 -12.03 -11.54
CA ILE A 267 -12.94 -12.74 -11.53
C ILE A 267 -13.08 -13.86 -10.49
N PRO A 268 -13.20 -15.13 -10.91
CA PRO A 268 -13.41 -16.23 -9.98
C PRO A 268 -12.11 -16.62 -9.27
N LYS A 269 -12.20 -17.07 -8.01
CA LYS A 269 -11.04 -17.59 -7.25
C LYS A 269 -10.32 -18.74 -7.98
N SER A 270 -11.06 -19.52 -8.77
CA SER A 270 -10.52 -20.62 -9.59
C SER A 270 -9.53 -20.17 -10.66
N LYS A 271 -9.44 -18.86 -10.96
CA LYS A 271 -8.43 -18.31 -11.87
C LYS A 271 -7.00 -18.44 -11.32
N GLY A 272 -6.87 -18.61 -10.00
CA GLY A 272 -5.58 -18.83 -9.36
C GLY A 272 -4.69 -17.59 -9.29
N PHE A 273 -5.28 -16.39 -9.31
CA PHE A 273 -4.55 -15.17 -9.00
C PHE A 273 -4.24 -15.10 -7.51
N THR A 274 -3.03 -14.68 -7.21
CA THR A 274 -2.42 -14.74 -5.88
C THR A 274 -1.99 -13.36 -5.42
N TRP A 275 -2.05 -13.13 -4.13
CA TRP A 275 -1.78 -11.83 -3.52
C TRP A 275 -0.39 -11.29 -3.89
N LEU A 276 0.65 -12.14 -3.90
CA LEU A 276 2.01 -11.67 -4.16
C LEU A 276 2.19 -11.12 -5.58
N TYR A 277 1.79 -11.90 -6.59
CA TYR A 277 2.07 -11.57 -7.99
C TYR A 277 1.04 -10.63 -8.61
N GLU A 278 -0.21 -10.66 -8.13
CA GLU A 278 -1.30 -9.89 -8.72
C GLU A 278 -1.65 -8.61 -7.96
N ALA A 279 -1.24 -8.48 -6.70
CA ALA A 279 -1.54 -7.31 -5.89
C ALA A 279 -0.29 -6.65 -5.30
N ALA A 280 0.55 -7.38 -4.55
CA ALA A 280 1.64 -6.77 -3.78
C ALA A 280 2.80 -6.24 -4.63
N LEU A 281 3.35 -7.04 -5.54
CA LEU A 281 4.43 -6.57 -6.43
C LEU A 281 3.94 -5.44 -7.36
N PRO A 282 2.77 -5.55 -8.02
CA PRO A 282 2.20 -4.45 -8.78
C PRO A 282 1.92 -3.20 -7.95
N TYR A 283 1.45 -3.34 -6.71
CA TYR A 283 1.20 -2.21 -5.80
C TYR A 283 2.49 -1.46 -5.47
N VAL A 284 3.56 -2.18 -5.10
CA VAL A 284 4.86 -1.56 -4.79
C VAL A 284 5.38 -0.78 -6.00
N GLU A 285 5.34 -1.39 -7.19
CA GLU A 285 5.77 -0.70 -8.41
C GLU A 285 4.89 0.52 -8.74
N ALA A 286 3.57 0.36 -8.71
CA ALA A 286 2.63 1.42 -9.10
C ALA A 286 2.55 2.57 -8.10
N VAL A 287 2.61 2.30 -6.80
CA VAL A 287 2.35 3.29 -5.73
C VAL A 287 3.64 3.78 -5.09
N PHE A 288 4.61 2.89 -4.83
CA PHE A 288 5.85 3.29 -4.15
C PHE A 288 6.90 3.87 -5.09
N TYR A 289 7.01 3.32 -6.30
CA TYR A 289 7.94 3.82 -7.31
C TYR A 289 7.30 4.86 -8.24
N ARG A 290 6.22 4.48 -8.95
CA ARG A 290 5.70 5.27 -10.08
C ARG A 290 4.79 6.41 -9.65
N THR A 291 3.54 6.09 -9.30
CA THR A 291 2.40 6.98 -9.02
C THR A 291 2.16 8.07 -10.08
N ALA A 292 0.95 8.61 -10.13
CA ALA A 292 0.66 9.76 -10.98
C ALA A 292 1.46 11.01 -10.52
N PRO A 293 2.05 11.80 -11.45
CA PRO A 293 2.78 13.01 -11.11
C PRO A 293 1.93 13.99 -10.29
N PHE A 294 2.50 14.57 -9.23
CA PHE A 294 1.73 15.49 -8.41
C PHE A 294 1.47 16.79 -9.16
N ARG A 295 0.20 17.19 -9.24
CA ARG A 295 -0.23 18.38 -9.96
C ARG A 295 0.37 19.68 -9.39
N GLY A 296 0.71 19.68 -8.10
CA GLY A 296 1.37 20.81 -7.44
C GLY A 296 2.88 20.89 -7.67
N THR A 297 3.56 19.84 -8.16
CA THR A 297 5.04 19.82 -8.26
C THR A 297 5.56 19.66 -9.69
N LYS A 298 4.74 19.16 -10.63
CA LYS A 298 5.15 18.93 -12.02
C LYS A 298 4.16 19.55 -12.99
N SER A 299 4.70 20.16 -14.05
CA SER A 299 3.91 20.66 -15.17
C SER A 299 3.60 19.52 -16.15
N TYR A 300 2.33 19.31 -16.43
CA TYR A 300 1.85 18.41 -17.49
C TYR A 300 1.94 19.03 -18.89
N ASN A 301 2.56 20.21 -19.02
CA ASN A 301 2.82 20.81 -20.32
C ASN A 301 3.77 19.92 -21.13
N ALA A 302 3.26 19.32 -22.21
CA ALA A 302 4.02 18.44 -23.09
C ALA A 302 5.29 19.10 -23.67
N GLN A 303 5.31 20.43 -23.83
CA GLN A 303 6.49 21.16 -24.31
C GLN A 303 7.60 21.26 -23.26
N ALA A 304 7.24 21.29 -21.97
CA ALA A 304 8.18 21.44 -20.87
C ALA A 304 8.91 20.14 -20.53
N LYS A 305 8.39 18.98 -20.99
CA LYS A 305 8.99 17.65 -20.80
C LYS A 305 9.37 17.33 -19.35
N GLN A 306 8.56 17.79 -18.38
CA GLN A 306 8.78 17.51 -16.96
C GLN A 306 8.18 16.17 -16.50
N VAL A 307 7.17 15.69 -17.21
CA VAL A 307 6.60 14.35 -17.03
C VAL A 307 7.17 13.45 -18.14
N PRO A 308 7.78 12.29 -17.80
CA PRO A 308 8.29 11.35 -18.79
C PRO A 308 7.22 10.90 -19.79
N GLU A 309 7.67 10.57 -21.00
CA GLU A 309 6.79 10.02 -22.05
C GLU A 309 6.41 8.56 -21.76
N GLU A 310 7.33 7.79 -21.17
CA GLU A 310 7.13 6.38 -20.83
C GLU A 310 6.83 6.19 -19.35
N GLN A 311 5.81 5.38 -19.04
CA GLN A 311 5.36 5.16 -17.66
C GLN A 311 6.42 4.49 -16.76
N LYS A 312 7.28 3.63 -17.32
CA LYS A 312 8.38 2.98 -16.59
C LYS A 312 9.37 3.98 -15.97
N ASP A 313 9.41 5.22 -16.46
CA ASP A 313 10.30 6.26 -15.97
C ASP A 313 9.67 7.15 -14.90
N PHE A 314 8.43 6.85 -14.48
CA PHE A 314 7.73 7.60 -13.45
C PHE A 314 8.38 7.37 -12.08
N HIS A 315 8.58 8.47 -11.36
CA HIS A 315 9.33 8.52 -10.11
C HIS A 315 8.65 9.52 -9.16
N TYR A 316 7.35 9.32 -8.93
CA TYR A 316 6.50 10.19 -8.13
C TYR A 316 5.87 9.48 -6.93
N GLY A 317 6.13 8.19 -6.78
CA GLY A 317 5.73 7.42 -5.60
C GLY A 317 6.46 7.88 -4.34
N ILE A 318 6.01 7.36 -3.20
CA ILE A 318 6.48 7.81 -1.88
C ILE A 318 8.01 7.74 -1.72
N LEU A 319 8.71 6.84 -2.41
CA LEU A 319 10.17 6.73 -2.33
C LEU A 319 10.91 7.91 -3.00
N TYR A 320 10.25 8.61 -3.91
CA TYR A 320 10.77 9.77 -4.66
C TYR A 320 10.08 11.08 -4.29
N ALA A 321 8.95 11.01 -3.58
CA ALA A 321 8.15 12.16 -3.23
C ALA A 321 8.95 13.21 -2.44
N ASP A 322 8.74 14.48 -2.78
CA ASP A 322 9.06 15.59 -1.90
C ASP A 322 7.92 15.73 -0.88
N VAL A 323 8.25 15.56 0.39
CA VAL A 323 7.28 15.52 1.50
C VAL A 323 7.19 16.84 2.28
N PHE A 324 8.10 17.79 2.03
CA PHE A 324 8.01 19.12 2.63
C PHE A 324 6.75 19.93 2.24
N PRO A 325 6.22 19.85 1.00
CA PRO A 325 5.00 20.58 0.65
C PRO A 325 3.71 19.86 1.07
N VAL A 326 3.77 18.81 1.91
CA VAL A 326 2.56 18.22 2.51
C VAL A 326 1.78 19.30 3.26
N GLY A 327 0.44 19.26 3.15
CA GLY A 327 -0.44 20.30 3.71
C GLY A 327 -0.70 21.46 2.75
N THR A 328 -0.06 21.49 1.58
CA THR A 328 -0.29 22.50 0.55
C THR A 328 -1.18 22.01 -0.60
N ALA A 329 -1.66 22.93 -1.44
CA ALA A 329 -2.55 22.60 -2.54
C ALA A 329 -1.86 21.77 -3.64
N GLY A 330 -2.56 20.76 -4.15
CA GLY A 330 -2.09 19.94 -5.28
C GLY A 330 -1.12 18.81 -4.92
N ILE A 331 -1.01 18.46 -3.62
CA ILE A 331 -0.14 17.40 -3.09
C ILE A 331 -1.00 16.26 -2.52
N PRO A 332 -1.27 15.18 -3.30
CA PRO A 332 -2.18 14.10 -2.90
C PRO A 332 -1.84 13.38 -1.58
N PRO A 333 -0.56 13.11 -1.23
CA PRO A 333 -0.22 12.44 0.03
C PRO A 333 -0.73 13.17 1.28
N THR A 334 -1.05 14.47 1.19
CA THR A 334 -1.66 15.23 2.29
C THR A 334 -2.91 14.57 2.84
N LEU A 335 -3.72 13.94 1.98
CA LEU A 335 -4.94 13.23 2.39
C LEU A 335 -4.64 12.08 3.37
N LEU A 336 -3.58 11.32 3.09
CA LEU A 336 -3.16 10.23 3.97
C LEU A 336 -2.52 10.77 5.25
N MET A 337 -1.69 11.82 5.16
CA MET A 337 -1.06 12.41 6.34
C MET A 337 -2.10 12.98 7.30
N ASP A 338 -3.14 13.62 6.77
CA ASP A 338 -4.29 14.08 7.54
C ASP A 338 -5.00 12.91 8.22
N ASP A 339 -5.33 11.83 7.49
CA ASP A 339 -5.94 10.64 8.09
C ASP A 339 -5.10 10.04 9.22
N MET A 340 -3.79 9.84 9.01
CA MET A 340 -2.89 9.23 9.99
C MET A 340 -2.65 10.13 11.21
N LEU A 341 -2.75 11.45 11.08
CA LEU A 341 -2.55 12.39 12.18
C LEU A 341 -3.47 12.08 13.36
N HIS A 342 -4.70 11.64 13.09
CA HIS A 342 -5.72 11.32 14.10
C HIS A 342 -5.40 10.05 14.91
N PHE A 343 -4.54 9.18 14.39
CA PHE A 343 -4.27 7.85 14.94
C PHE A 343 -2.82 7.68 15.39
N LEU A 344 -2.11 8.79 15.61
CA LEU A 344 -0.73 8.73 16.06
C LEU A 344 -0.65 8.17 17.49
N PRO A 345 0.26 7.21 17.73
CA PRO A 345 0.50 6.74 19.09
C PRO A 345 1.18 7.85 19.92
N PRO A 346 0.94 7.89 21.25
CA PRO A 346 1.43 8.98 22.11
C PRO A 346 2.94 9.22 22.01
N TYR A 347 3.74 8.16 21.91
CA TYR A 347 5.21 8.27 21.83
C TYR A 347 5.67 8.98 20.55
N LEU A 348 4.91 8.90 19.46
CA LEU A 348 5.25 9.57 18.20
C LEU A 348 4.82 11.05 18.23
N ILE A 349 3.71 11.36 18.90
CA ILE A 349 3.29 12.74 19.18
C ILE A 349 4.34 13.45 20.05
N GLU A 350 4.75 12.83 21.16
CA GLU A 350 5.78 13.39 22.05
C GLU A 350 7.12 13.60 21.34
N TYR A 351 7.43 12.72 20.38
CA TYR A 351 8.61 12.86 19.55
C TYR A 351 8.51 14.07 18.64
N TYR A 352 7.43 14.23 17.88
CA TYR A 352 7.25 15.38 16.98
C TYR A 352 7.21 16.71 17.73
N GLN A 353 6.61 16.76 18.92
CA GLN A 353 6.60 17.96 19.78
C GLN A 353 8.02 18.44 20.18
N LYS A 354 9.01 17.55 20.20
CA LYS A 354 10.41 17.87 20.58
C LYS A 354 11.27 18.28 19.38
N HIS A 355 10.74 18.21 18.16
CA HIS A 355 11.48 18.44 16.92
C HIS A 355 10.85 19.53 16.06
N CYS A 356 11.65 20.10 15.17
CA CYS A 356 11.24 21.09 14.16
C CYS A 356 10.30 22.19 14.72
N ARG A 357 9.06 22.28 14.25
CA ARG A 357 8.08 23.29 14.72
C ARG A 357 7.04 22.69 15.68
N GLY A 358 7.35 21.55 16.30
CA GLY A 358 6.46 20.90 17.25
C GLY A 358 5.16 20.48 16.59
N GLU A 359 4.03 20.96 17.11
CA GLU A 359 2.71 20.62 16.59
C GLU A 359 2.39 21.30 15.24
N ASP A 360 3.02 22.44 14.92
CA ASP A 360 2.69 23.25 13.75
C ASP A 360 3.03 22.59 12.41
N ASP A 361 4.05 21.71 12.39
CA ASP A 361 4.51 21.01 11.18
C ASP A 361 4.42 19.49 11.28
N MET A 362 3.55 18.97 12.17
CA MET A 362 3.39 17.52 12.34
C MET A 362 3.09 16.78 11.05
N LEU A 363 2.30 17.34 10.12
CA LEU A 363 2.03 16.69 8.84
C LEU A 363 3.29 16.49 7.99
N VAL A 364 4.26 17.39 8.05
CA VAL A 364 5.53 17.28 7.32
C VAL A 364 6.42 16.25 7.99
N GLN A 365 6.59 16.32 9.32
CA GLN A 365 7.34 15.33 10.09
C GLN A 365 6.75 13.91 9.88
N LEU A 366 5.42 13.81 9.85
CA LEU A 366 4.68 12.59 9.56
C LEU A 366 4.95 12.06 8.16
N GLY A 367 4.97 12.93 7.15
CA GLY A 367 5.32 12.57 5.77
C GLY A 367 6.71 11.95 5.66
N ILE A 368 7.68 12.47 6.42
CA ILE A 368 9.06 11.96 6.45
C ILE A 368 9.12 10.60 7.14
N THR A 369 8.47 10.46 8.30
CA THR A 369 8.34 9.19 9.02
C THR A 369 7.69 8.13 8.13
N PHE A 370 6.58 8.47 7.45
CA PHE A 370 5.92 7.58 6.52
C PHE A 370 6.83 7.19 5.36
N GLN A 371 7.56 8.15 4.77
CA GLN A 371 8.52 7.87 3.71
C GLN A 371 9.62 6.91 4.16
N ARG A 372 10.21 7.12 5.35
CA ARG A 372 11.19 6.17 5.95
C ARG A 372 10.56 4.79 6.04
N SER A 373 9.37 4.68 6.58
CA SER A 373 8.71 3.37 6.75
C SER A 373 8.41 2.67 5.44
N MET A 374 8.06 3.40 4.38
CA MET A 374 7.89 2.81 3.05
C MET A 374 9.21 2.33 2.45
N TYR A 375 10.36 2.95 2.78
CA TYR A 375 11.67 2.35 2.49
C TYR A 375 11.89 1.03 3.24
N ASN A 376 11.42 0.91 4.49
CA ASN A 376 11.50 -0.35 5.23
C ASN A 376 10.61 -1.44 4.63
N VAL A 377 9.35 -1.13 4.28
CA VAL A 377 8.43 -2.04 3.59
C VAL A 377 9.04 -2.49 2.25
N THR A 378 9.58 -1.54 1.46
CA THR A 378 10.24 -1.86 0.19
C THR A 378 11.47 -2.76 0.39
N SER A 379 12.22 -2.55 1.47
CA SER A 379 13.34 -3.43 1.84
C SER A 379 12.88 -4.86 2.12
N ALA A 380 11.76 -5.02 2.85
CA ALA A 380 11.16 -6.33 3.08
C ALA A 380 10.76 -7.02 1.75
N VAL A 381 10.18 -6.27 0.81
CA VAL A 381 9.83 -6.79 -0.53
C VAL A 381 11.08 -7.22 -1.30
N ILE A 382 12.15 -6.42 -1.28
CA ILE A 382 13.44 -6.76 -1.91
C ILE A 382 14.03 -8.04 -1.29
N GLN A 383 13.99 -8.17 0.04
CA GLN A 383 14.48 -9.37 0.75
C GLN A 383 13.62 -10.61 0.45
N ALA A 384 12.30 -10.47 0.39
CA ALA A 384 11.38 -11.54 0.03
C ALA A 384 11.63 -12.00 -1.41
N LEU A 385 11.77 -11.08 -2.37
CA LEU A 385 12.09 -11.40 -3.76
C LEU A 385 13.44 -12.10 -3.91
N ARG A 386 14.48 -11.61 -3.22
CA ARG A 386 15.80 -12.28 -3.18
C ARG A 386 15.66 -13.70 -2.64
N THR A 387 14.90 -13.88 -1.55
CA THR A 387 14.68 -15.21 -0.95
C THR A 387 13.91 -16.15 -1.88
N ALA A 388 12.95 -15.62 -2.65
CA ALA A 388 12.16 -16.41 -3.60
C ALA A 388 12.93 -16.81 -4.87
N LEU A 389 13.86 -15.98 -5.33
CA LEU A 389 14.47 -16.10 -6.66
C LEU A 389 15.96 -16.45 -6.65
N LEU A 390 16.64 -16.24 -5.53
CA LEU A 390 18.10 -16.31 -5.43
C LEU A 390 18.51 -17.16 -4.21
N TYR A 391 19.63 -16.79 -3.58
CA TYR A 391 20.31 -17.62 -2.60
C TYR A 391 20.13 -17.07 -1.17
N PRO A 392 20.24 -17.92 -0.13
CA PRO A 392 20.35 -17.46 1.26
C PRO A 392 21.52 -16.49 1.46
N LEU A 393 21.43 -15.64 2.49
CA LEU A 393 22.49 -14.66 2.79
C LEU A 393 23.72 -15.30 3.44
N ASP A 394 23.55 -16.48 4.06
CA ASP A 394 24.59 -17.28 4.70
C ASP A 394 25.17 -18.36 3.78
N ASP A 395 24.92 -18.28 2.46
CA ASP A 395 25.43 -19.24 1.49
C ASP A 395 26.97 -19.20 1.42
N PRO A 396 27.67 -20.35 1.61
CA PRO A 396 29.13 -20.38 1.63
C PRO A 396 29.75 -20.17 0.25
N ASN A 397 28.99 -20.25 -0.84
CA ASN A 397 29.50 -20.09 -2.20
C ASN A 397 29.63 -18.60 -2.55
N PRO A 398 30.84 -18.07 -2.78
CA PRO A 398 31.03 -16.66 -3.12
C PRO A 398 30.32 -16.25 -4.42
N ARG A 399 30.07 -17.19 -5.35
CA ARG A 399 29.29 -16.89 -6.56
C ARG A 399 27.81 -16.66 -6.27
N HIS A 400 27.24 -17.35 -5.29
CA HIS A 400 25.86 -17.17 -4.86
C HIS A 400 25.67 -15.81 -4.18
N LEU A 401 26.58 -15.47 -3.26
CA LEU A 401 26.59 -14.15 -2.64
C LEU A 401 26.80 -13.03 -3.67
N ALA A 402 27.66 -13.23 -4.67
CA ALA A 402 27.84 -12.27 -5.75
C ALA A 402 26.57 -12.08 -6.60
N LYS A 403 25.74 -13.12 -6.75
CA LYS A 403 24.43 -13.02 -7.42
C LYS A 403 23.43 -12.23 -6.57
N ASN A 404 23.41 -12.43 -5.26
CA ASN A 404 22.62 -11.60 -4.35
C ASN A 404 23.04 -10.13 -4.42
N ARG A 405 24.35 -9.84 -4.43
CA ARG A 405 24.86 -8.48 -4.61
C ARG A 405 24.39 -7.85 -5.92
N GLN A 406 24.56 -8.54 -7.05
CA GLN A 406 24.11 -8.05 -8.35
C GLN A 406 22.62 -7.70 -8.34
N PHE A 407 21.81 -8.52 -7.68
CA PHE A 407 20.38 -8.23 -7.51
C PHE A 407 20.13 -6.99 -6.66
N PHE A 408 20.77 -6.88 -5.48
CA PHE A 408 20.63 -5.71 -4.63
C PHE A 408 21.11 -4.44 -5.32
N GLU A 409 22.27 -4.46 -5.98
CA GLU A 409 22.78 -3.33 -6.77
C GLU A 409 21.78 -2.94 -7.86
N ALA A 410 21.22 -3.90 -8.61
CA ALA A 410 20.20 -3.59 -9.61
C ALA A 410 18.90 -2.99 -9.02
N GLN A 411 18.50 -3.38 -7.81
CA GLN A 411 17.37 -2.74 -7.13
C GLN A 411 17.72 -1.32 -6.67
N ILE A 412 18.93 -1.12 -6.16
CA ILE A 412 19.36 0.19 -5.65
C ILE A 412 19.75 1.16 -6.79
N ASP A 413 20.11 0.67 -7.97
CA ASP A 413 20.33 1.47 -9.18
C ASP A 413 19.12 2.35 -9.52
N ARG A 414 17.91 1.89 -9.17
CA ARG A 414 16.66 2.65 -9.33
C ARG A 414 16.69 3.99 -8.57
N PHE A 415 17.43 4.06 -7.46
CA PHE A 415 17.58 5.24 -6.61
C PHE A 415 18.83 6.09 -6.94
N LEU A 416 19.56 5.80 -8.02
CA LEU A 416 20.63 6.69 -8.51
C LEU A 416 20.08 7.98 -9.12
N ARG A 417 18.77 8.04 -9.38
CA ARG A 417 18.07 9.24 -9.84
C ARG A 417 18.16 10.34 -8.79
N PRO A 418 18.38 11.62 -9.18
CA PRO A 418 18.50 12.71 -8.23
C PRO A 418 17.23 12.99 -7.43
N GLU A 419 16.06 12.56 -7.91
CA GLU A 419 14.78 12.68 -7.22
C GLU A 419 14.60 11.66 -6.08
N ALA A 420 15.41 10.61 -6.03
CA ALA A 420 15.27 9.56 -5.02
C ALA A 420 15.66 10.07 -3.62
N ARG A 421 14.84 9.74 -2.62
CA ARG A 421 15.06 10.14 -1.22
C ARG A 421 15.93 9.18 -0.42
N LEU A 422 16.52 8.17 -1.07
CA LEU A 422 17.32 7.15 -0.41
C LEU A 422 18.50 7.75 0.35
N LYS A 423 19.13 8.82 -0.17
CA LYS A 423 20.22 9.52 0.51
C LYS A 423 19.72 10.33 1.71
N ASP A 424 18.59 11.02 1.55
CA ASP A 424 18.02 11.89 2.57
C ASP A 424 17.63 11.10 3.82
N ILE A 425 16.94 9.96 3.64
CA ILE A 425 16.50 9.09 4.74
C ILE A 425 17.66 8.38 5.48
N GLN A 426 18.90 8.46 4.99
CA GLN A 426 20.07 8.00 5.76
C GLN A 426 20.49 8.96 6.86
N SER A 427 20.10 10.23 6.76
CA SER A 427 20.50 11.27 7.71
C SER A 427 19.49 11.41 8.83
N ASP A 428 19.95 11.48 10.08
CA ASP A 428 19.11 11.80 11.24
C ASP A 428 18.64 13.27 11.22
N SER A 429 19.24 14.10 10.36
CA SER A 429 18.87 15.51 10.16
C SER A 429 17.72 15.72 9.18
N TYR A 430 17.28 14.69 8.46
CA TYR A 430 16.15 14.79 7.53
C TYR A 430 14.84 14.62 8.30
N ARG A 431 14.19 15.75 8.57
CA ARG A 431 13.03 15.97 9.45
C ARG A 431 12.18 17.13 8.98
#